data_AF-A0A095DH68-F1
#
_entry.id   AF-A0A095DH68-F1
#
_cell.length_a   1.000
_cell.length_b   1.000
_cell.length_c   1.000
_cell.angle_alpha   90.00
_cell.angle_beta   90.00
_cell.angle_gamma   90.00
#
_symmetry.space_group_name_H-M   'P 1'
#
loop_
_entity.id
_entity.type
_entity.pdbx_description
1 polymer ?
#
loop_
_entity_poly.entity_id
_entity_poly.type
_entity_poly.pdbx_seq_one_letter_code
_entity_poly.pdbx_strand_id
1 'polypeptide(L)'
;MFRSILRRPLLPLLALPLLFASAPLPAQTGGAPYSIDGRGFGRLQDAVDAIGEGEGTIRIAPGYHRDCAVQTAGRIAFVAAEPGRAIFDGVTCEGKAALVLRGDGARIDGIVFQNMRVPDGNGAGIRLETSDLDIVNAMFRDSEQGILTADDPDATLTIDRSTFSRLGRCDRGLSCAHSVYTGIYGRVAVTRTRFEKGSGGHYLKTRAVRVDIDDNSFDDTQGKATNYMIDLPSGSIGRISNNLFVQGRDKENYSAFIAVAAEERKNPSRGLVIEGNRASLPAGIDRRSVFVADWSGEALAIGANELGAGLTRFEKR
;
A
#
# COMPACT_ATOMS: atom_id res chain seq x y z
N MET A 1 5.80 84.53 62.26
CA MET A 1 5.68 83.88 63.58
C MET A 1 4.65 82.76 63.46
N PHE A 2 4.92 81.62 64.10
CA PHE A 2 4.11 80.39 64.22
C PHE A 2 4.18 79.30 63.13
N ARG A 3 4.71 78.16 63.58
CA ARG A 3 4.72 76.81 62.99
C ARG A 3 3.31 76.22 62.93
N SER A 4 3.05 75.33 61.97
CA SER A 4 2.32 74.09 62.25
C SER A 4 2.72 72.99 61.27
N ILE A 5 2.94 71.80 61.82
CA ILE A 5 3.38 70.55 61.20
C ILE A 5 2.12 69.72 60.94
N LEU A 6 1.92 69.14 59.76
CA LEU A 6 1.12 67.92 59.62
C LEU A 6 1.49 67.12 58.36
N ARG A 7 1.39 65.79 58.52
CA ARG A 7 2.17 64.72 57.88
C ARG A 7 1.71 64.39 56.45
N ARG A 8 2.66 64.04 55.59
CA ARG A 8 2.43 63.42 54.26
C ARG A 8 1.95 61.97 54.42
N PRO A 9 0.85 61.54 53.79
CA PRO A 9 0.53 60.11 53.68
C PRO A 9 1.32 59.50 52.50
N LEU A 10 2.15 58.49 52.78
CA LEU A 10 2.62 57.54 51.76
C LEU A 10 1.45 56.63 51.39
N LEU A 11 1.03 56.64 50.12
CA LEU A 11 0.19 55.59 49.57
C LEU A 11 1.07 54.40 49.14
N PRO A 12 0.72 53.15 49.52
CA PRO A 12 1.47 51.97 49.12
C PRO A 12 1.19 51.62 47.65
N LEU A 13 2.26 51.42 46.86
CA LEU A 13 2.19 50.70 45.58
C LEU A 13 1.79 49.24 45.88
N LEU A 14 0.54 48.88 45.61
CA LEU A 14 0.11 47.49 45.53
C LEU A 14 0.48 46.93 44.15
N ALA A 15 1.51 46.09 44.12
CA ALA A 15 1.81 45.23 42.99
C ALA A 15 0.71 44.16 42.87
N LEU A 16 0.04 44.14 41.73
CA LEU A 16 -0.99 43.14 41.40
C LEU A 16 -0.28 41.89 40.86
N PRO A 17 -0.34 40.72 41.52
CA PRO A 17 0.19 39.49 40.96
C PRO A 17 -0.73 39.02 39.83
N LEU A 18 -0.22 39.05 38.59
CA LEU A 18 -0.81 38.37 37.44
C LEU A 18 -0.73 36.86 37.70
N LEU A 19 -1.82 36.31 38.26
CA LEU A 19 -2.08 34.88 38.29
C LEU A 19 -2.31 34.41 36.85
N PHE A 20 -1.28 33.83 36.23
CA PHE A 20 -1.46 33.00 35.04
C PHE A 20 -2.26 31.77 35.44
N ALA A 21 -3.58 31.83 35.31
CA ALA A 21 -4.43 30.66 35.38
C ALA A 21 -4.03 29.73 34.23
N SER A 22 -3.49 28.56 34.57
CA SER A 22 -3.28 27.48 33.62
C SER A 22 -4.66 27.08 33.08
N ALA A 23 -4.99 27.50 31.86
CA ALA A 23 -6.18 27.01 31.19
C ALA A 23 -6.02 25.49 31.01
N PRO A 24 -6.94 24.65 31.52
CA PRO A 24 -6.90 23.23 31.22
C PRO A 24 -7.06 23.07 29.71
N LEU A 25 -6.03 22.56 29.05
CA LEU A 25 -6.16 22.02 27.71
C LEU A 25 -7.26 20.96 27.75
N PRO A 26 -8.16 20.88 26.76
CA PRO A 26 -9.09 19.76 26.68
C PRO A 26 -8.27 18.47 26.75
N ALA A 27 -8.54 17.65 27.77
CA ALA A 27 -7.99 16.32 27.85
C ALA A 27 -8.36 15.60 26.56
N GLN A 28 -7.37 15.23 25.73
CA GLN A 28 -7.62 14.17 24.77
C GLN A 28 -8.14 13.00 25.61
N THR A 29 -9.36 12.54 25.32
CA THR A 29 -9.90 11.33 25.92
C THR A 29 -8.98 10.20 25.45
N GLY A 30 -7.91 9.97 26.19
CA GLY A 30 -6.76 9.15 25.83
C GLY A 30 -7.09 7.68 25.89
N GLY A 31 -7.88 7.21 24.94
CA GLY A 31 -8.02 5.80 24.65
C GLY A 31 -6.69 5.24 24.16
N ALA A 32 -6.41 3.99 24.49
CA ALA A 32 -5.25 3.31 23.95
C ALA A 32 -5.34 3.24 22.41
N PRO A 33 -4.25 3.48 21.66
CA PRO A 33 -4.26 3.51 20.19
C PRO A 33 -4.62 2.15 19.58
N TYR A 34 -4.45 1.07 20.34
CA TYR A 34 -4.75 -0.29 19.92
C TYR A 34 -5.61 -0.97 20.99
N SER A 35 -6.55 -1.80 20.57
CA SER A 35 -7.34 -2.60 21.50
C SER A 35 -7.72 -3.97 20.96
N ILE A 36 -7.84 -4.93 21.87
CA ILE A 36 -8.34 -6.28 21.61
C ILE A 36 -9.45 -6.52 22.63
N ASP A 37 -10.67 -6.75 22.17
CA ASP A 37 -11.85 -7.00 23.03
C ASP A 37 -12.00 -6.01 24.20
N GLY A 38 -11.73 -4.72 23.92
CA GLY A 38 -11.81 -3.63 24.90
C GLY A 38 -10.59 -3.46 25.80
N ARG A 39 -9.64 -4.40 25.79
CA ARG A 39 -8.33 -4.21 26.44
C ARG A 39 -7.44 -3.32 25.58
N GLY A 40 -6.99 -2.20 26.14
CA GLY A 40 -6.15 -1.22 25.47
C GLY A 40 -4.64 -1.52 25.56
N PHE A 41 -3.90 -1.16 24.52
CA PHE A 41 -2.44 -1.29 24.41
C PHE A 41 -1.80 0.00 23.89
N GLY A 42 -0.67 0.39 24.47
CA GLY A 42 0.07 1.60 24.09
C GLY A 42 0.93 1.45 22.83
N ARG A 43 1.36 0.22 22.50
CA ARG A 43 2.14 -0.13 21.31
C ARG A 43 1.46 -1.24 20.53
N LEU A 44 1.60 -1.22 19.21
CA LEU A 44 0.99 -2.23 18.35
C LEU A 44 1.59 -3.60 18.64
N GLN A 45 2.91 -3.68 18.83
CA GLN A 45 3.59 -4.94 19.15
C GLN A 45 3.04 -5.58 20.43
N ASP A 46 2.72 -4.80 21.47
CA ASP A 46 2.17 -5.35 22.71
C ASP A 46 0.79 -6.00 22.49
N ALA A 47 -0.01 -5.47 21.56
CA ALA A 47 -1.28 -6.08 21.17
C ALA A 47 -1.07 -7.36 20.35
N VAL A 48 -0.11 -7.36 19.41
CA VAL A 48 0.28 -8.56 18.65
C VAL A 48 0.76 -9.67 19.59
N ASP A 49 1.66 -9.36 20.51
CA ASP A 49 2.21 -10.31 21.48
C ASP A 49 1.13 -10.87 22.42
N ALA A 50 0.10 -10.06 22.73
CA ALA A 50 -1.01 -10.49 23.55
C ALA A 50 -1.94 -11.50 22.85
N ILE A 51 -2.00 -11.52 21.51
CA ILE A 51 -2.70 -12.57 20.75
C ILE A 51 -1.84 -13.85 20.71
N GLY A 52 -0.52 -13.70 20.50
CA GLY A 52 0.42 -14.83 20.46
C GLY A 52 0.07 -15.81 19.33
N GLU A 53 0.00 -17.11 19.67
CA GLU A 53 -0.38 -18.18 18.73
C GLU A 53 -1.90 -18.26 18.46
N GLY A 54 -2.70 -17.41 19.12
CA GLY A 54 -4.15 -17.40 18.99
C GLY A 54 -4.66 -16.70 17.73
N GLU A 55 -5.97 -16.49 17.70
CA GLU A 55 -6.65 -15.66 16.73
C GLU A 55 -7.23 -14.43 17.41
N GLY A 56 -7.09 -13.24 16.80
CA GLY A 56 -7.61 -12.02 17.39
C GLY A 56 -7.71 -10.84 16.43
N THR A 57 -8.49 -9.84 16.83
CA THR A 57 -8.63 -8.57 16.09
C THR A 57 -8.05 -7.43 16.91
N ILE A 58 -7.05 -6.75 16.33
CA ILE A 58 -6.53 -5.48 16.83
C ILE A 58 -7.33 -4.36 16.19
N ARG A 59 -8.12 -3.65 17.00
CA ARG A 59 -8.80 -2.40 16.61
C ARG A 59 -7.84 -1.23 16.79
N ILE A 60 -7.65 -0.46 15.72
CA ILE A 60 -6.67 0.64 15.66
C ILE A 60 -7.43 1.96 15.62
N ALA A 61 -7.18 2.82 16.62
CA ALA A 61 -7.86 4.10 16.77
C ALA A 61 -7.54 5.05 15.60
N PRO A 62 -8.38 6.07 15.34
CA PRO A 62 -8.03 7.17 14.44
C PRO A 62 -6.75 7.89 14.89
N GLY A 63 -5.86 8.20 13.96
CA GLY A 63 -4.66 8.97 14.22
C GLY A 63 -3.47 8.59 13.36
N TYR A 64 -2.35 9.28 13.61
CA TYR A 64 -1.05 8.92 13.06
C TYR A 64 -0.35 7.95 14.01
N HIS A 65 -0.02 6.78 13.48
CA HIS A 65 0.72 5.73 14.16
C HIS A 65 2.17 5.76 13.68
N ARG A 66 3.05 6.31 14.52
CA ARG A 66 4.51 6.18 14.38
C ARG A 66 4.95 4.88 15.05
N ASP A 67 4.43 3.77 14.56
CA ASP A 67 4.57 2.45 15.15
C ASP A 67 4.71 1.40 14.05
N CYS A 68 5.16 0.21 14.41
CA CYS A 68 5.25 -0.94 13.52
C CYS A 68 5.11 -2.22 14.35
N ALA A 69 4.83 -3.35 13.69
CA ALA A 69 4.80 -4.64 14.37
C ALA A 69 5.29 -5.79 13.50
N VAL A 70 5.75 -6.83 14.18
CA VAL A 70 6.12 -8.12 13.64
C VAL A 70 5.16 -9.17 14.21
N GLN A 71 4.36 -9.78 13.35
CA GLN A 71 3.51 -10.93 13.69
C GLN A 71 4.29 -12.20 13.41
N THR A 72 4.73 -12.91 14.46
CA THR A 72 5.49 -14.17 14.32
C THR A 72 4.67 -15.43 14.47
N ALA A 73 3.42 -15.33 14.92
CA ALA A 73 2.52 -16.46 15.15
C ALA A 73 1.06 -16.01 15.05
N GLY A 74 0.14 -16.99 15.07
CA GLY A 74 -1.29 -16.77 15.20
C GLY A 74 -1.92 -16.12 13.97
N ARG A 75 -3.23 -15.88 14.04
CA ARG A 75 -4.02 -15.23 12.99
C ARG A 75 -4.53 -13.88 13.46
N ILE A 76 -4.05 -12.79 12.86
CA ILE A 76 -4.35 -11.44 13.35
C ILE A 76 -5.07 -10.59 12.31
N ALA A 77 -6.23 -10.04 12.68
CA ALA A 77 -6.89 -8.99 11.93
C ALA A 77 -6.49 -7.61 12.48
N PHE A 78 -5.89 -6.77 11.65
CA PHE A 78 -5.59 -5.37 11.93
C PHE A 78 -6.68 -4.52 11.28
N VAL A 79 -7.52 -3.89 12.11
CA VAL A 79 -8.73 -3.22 11.63
C VAL A 79 -8.79 -1.80 12.16
N ALA A 80 -8.86 -0.82 11.26
CA ALA A 80 -9.13 0.56 11.63
C ALA A 80 -10.51 0.66 12.31
N ALA A 81 -10.59 1.34 13.45
CA ALA A 81 -11.86 1.61 14.13
C ALA A 81 -12.76 2.51 13.26
N GLU A 82 -12.15 3.43 12.52
CA GLU A 82 -12.77 4.21 11.45
C GLU A 82 -11.94 4.05 10.17
N PRO A 83 -12.49 3.46 9.09
CA PRO A 83 -11.76 3.25 7.85
C PRO A 83 -11.13 4.53 7.30
N GLY A 84 -9.86 4.45 6.90
CA GLY A 84 -9.08 5.57 6.37
C GLY A 84 -8.54 6.54 7.42
N ARG A 85 -8.78 6.29 8.72
CA ARG A 85 -8.37 7.20 9.81
C ARG A 85 -7.23 6.67 10.67
N ALA A 86 -6.90 5.38 10.59
CA ALA A 86 -5.67 4.83 11.17
C ALA A 86 -4.53 4.91 10.14
N ILE A 87 -3.51 5.75 10.39
CA ILE A 87 -2.45 6.08 9.43
C ILE A 87 -1.09 5.68 9.98
N PHE A 88 -0.52 4.59 9.48
CA PHE A 88 0.87 4.22 9.72
C PHE A 88 1.79 5.09 8.89
N ASP A 89 2.72 5.79 9.55
CA ASP A 89 3.52 6.83 8.90
C ASP A 89 5.02 6.61 9.15
N GLY A 90 5.73 6.16 8.12
CA GLY A 90 7.19 6.18 8.01
C GLY A 90 8.00 5.34 9.00
N VAL A 91 7.37 4.68 9.97
CA VAL A 91 8.05 3.77 10.91
C VAL A 91 7.97 2.34 10.38
N THR A 92 9.11 1.68 10.32
CA THR A 92 9.24 0.31 9.82
C THR A 92 9.95 -0.58 10.83
N CYS A 93 9.46 -1.82 10.95
CA CYS A 93 10.09 -2.88 11.72
C CYS A 93 11.06 -3.67 10.85
N GLU A 94 12.14 -4.14 11.45
CA GLU A 94 13.21 -4.93 10.83
C GLU A 94 13.87 -4.29 9.59
N GLY A 95 13.74 -2.98 9.41
CA GLY A 95 14.17 -2.31 8.19
C GLY A 95 13.39 -2.76 6.94
N LYS A 96 12.15 -3.24 7.11
CA LYS A 96 11.32 -3.80 6.02
C LYS A 96 10.03 -3.02 5.82
N ALA A 97 9.13 -3.01 6.81
CA ALA A 97 7.75 -2.52 6.64
C ALA A 97 7.10 -2.07 7.95
N ALA A 98 5.96 -1.36 7.87
CA ALA A 98 5.16 -1.09 9.06
C ALA A 98 4.58 -2.37 9.68
N LEU A 99 4.12 -3.30 8.84
CA LEU A 99 3.72 -4.64 9.28
C LEU A 99 4.60 -5.69 8.62
N VAL A 100 5.31 -6.47 9.42
CA VAL A 100 6.06 -7.65 8.97
C VAL A 100 5.30 -8.88 9.44
N LEU A 101 4.73 -9.62 8.51
CA LEU A 101 3.74 -10.66 8.77
C LEU A 101 4.33 -12.03 8.42
N ARG A 102 4.44 -12.91 9.42
CA ARG A 102 4.93 -14.28 9.27
C ARG A 102 4.26 -15.28 10.23
N GLY A 103 3.05 -14.97 10.70
CA GLY A 103 2.18 -15.88 11.46
C GLY A 103 1.29 -16.72 10.55
N ASP A 104 0.24 -17.33 11.08
CA ASP A 104 -0.65 -18.28 10.39
C ASP A 104 -1.67 -17.61 9.44
N GLY A 105 -1.62 -16.29 9.34
CA GLY A 105 -2.40 -15.48 8.41
C GLY A 105 -2.79 -14.13 8.99
N ALA A 106 -3.20 -13.22 8.13
CA ALA A 106 -3.56 -11.87 8.56
C ALA A 106 -4.69 -11.25 7.73
N ARG A 107 -5.35 -10.26 8.32
CA ARG A 107 -6.31 -9.40 7.63
C ARG A 107 -6.00 -7.94 7.90
N ILE A 108 -6.14 -7.10 6.87
CA ILE A 108 -5.99 -5.65 6.94
C ILE A 108 -7.30 -5.02 6.48
N ASP A 109 -7.90 -4.16 7.31
CA ASP A 109 -9.16 -3.48 6.95
C ASP A 109 -9.11 -1.99 7.29
N GLY A 110 -9.24 -1.14 6.28
CA GLY A 110 -9.42 0.30 6.46
C GLY A 110 -8.16 1.07 6.86
N ILE A 111 -6.97 0.47 6.78
CA ILE A 111 -5.71 1.08 7.24
C ILE A 111 -5.04 1.89 6.11
N VAL A 112 -4.44 3.02 6.47
CA VAL A 112 -3.55 3.79 5.58
C VAL A 112 -2.10 3.55 5.95
N PHE A 113 -1.26 3.25 4.96
CA PHE A 113 0.20 3.15 5.07
C PHE A 113 0.85 4.24 4.23
N GLN A 114 1.74 5.03 4.82
CA GLN A 114 2.43 6.09 4.10
C GLN A 114 3.89 6.31 4.48
N ASN A 115 4.64 6.91 3.55
CA ASN A 115 6.01 7.37 3.75
C ASN A 115 7.00 6.26 4.17
N MET A 116 6.75 5.00 3.79
CA MET A 116 7.63 3.89 4.15
C MET A 116 8.89 3.92 3.28
N ARG A 117 10.05 4.06 3.94
CA ARG A 117 11.35 4.18 3.31
C ARG A 117 12.38 3.44 4.15
N VAL A 118 13.20 2.60 3.52
CA VAL A 118 14.25 1.83 4.19
C VAL A 118 15.56 1.90 3.38
N PRO A 119 16.73 1.64 3.98
CA PRO A 119 18.01 1.74 3.27
C PRO A 119 18.08 0.93 1.97
N ASP A 120 17.50 -0.28 1.97
CA ASP A 120 17.48 -1.18 0.82
C ASP A 120 16.54 -0.71 -0.30
N GLY A 121 15.75 0.34 -0.05
CA GLY A 121 14.91 0.96 -1.07
C GLY A 121 13.63 0.24 -1.42
N ASN A 122 13.15 -0.64 -0.55
CA ASN A 122 11.90 -1.38 -0.71
C ASN A 122 11.00 -1.28 0.54
N GLY A 123 11.05 -0.12 1.21
CA GLY A 123 10.28 0.14 2.43
C GLY A 123 8.78 0.04 2.15
N ALA A 124 8.11 -0.91 2.80
CA ALA A 124 6.74 -1.28 2.46
C ALA A 124 5.73 -0.91 3.56
N GLY A 125 4.45 -0.79 3.20
CA GLY A 125 3.38 -0.86 4.19
C GLY A 125 3.34 -2.24 4.84
N ILE A 126 3.42 -3.29 4.01
CA ILE A 126 3.38 -4.69 4.45
C ILE A 126 4.52 -5.48 3.81
N ARG A 127 5.27 -6.21 4.65
CA ARG A 127 6.13 -7.32 4.24
C ARG A 127 5.46 -8.62 4.67
N LEU A 128 5.02 -9.44 3.72
CA LEU A 128 4.39 -10.75 3.98
C LEU A 128 5.39 -11.87 3.70
N GLU A 129 5.79 -12.63 4.71
CA GLU A 129 6.82 -13.66 4.54
C GLU A 129 6.24 -15.07 4.41
N THR A 130 5.01 -15.29 4.86
CA THR A 130 4.26 -16.55 4.69
C THR A 130 2.77 -16.31 4.97
N SER A 131 1.94 -17.28 4.62
CA SER A 131 0.53 -17.41 4.91
C SER A 131 -0.40 -16.48 4.14
N ASP A 132 -1.70 -16.76 4.29
CA ASP A 132 -2.77 -15.99 3.65
C ASP A 132 -2.82 -14.55 4.19
N LEU A 133 -3.08 -13.61 3.28
CA LEU A 133 -3.30 -12.21 3.63
C LEU A 133 -4.52 -11.68 2.88
N ASP A 134 -5.48 -11.15 3.63
CA ASP A 134 -6.65 -10.48 3.09
C ASP A 134 -6.61 -8.97 3.39
N ILE A 135 -6.65 -8.16 2.34
CA ILE A 135 -6.57 -6.70 2.43
C ILE A 135 -7.83 -6.10 1.83
N VAL A 136 -8.52 -5.27 2.62
CA VAL A 136 -9.71 -4.57 2.14
C VAL A 136 -9.74 -3.11 2.61
N ASN A 137 -10.27 -2.22 1.77
CA ASN A 137 -10.44 -0.80 2.09
C ASN A 137 -9.15 -0.08 2.52
N ALA A 138 -7.98 -0.59 2.11
CA ALA A 138 -6.69 -0.06 2.53
C ALA A 138 -6.16 0.99 1.55
N MET A 139 -5.29 1.88 2.05
CA MET A 139 -4.58 2.85 1.20
C MET A 139 -3.08 2.77 1.44
N PHE A 140 -2.31 2.62 0.37
CA PHE A 140 -0.85 2.66 0.36
C PHE A 140 -0.42 3.88 -0.44
N ARG A 141 0.37 4.78 0.15
CA ARG A 141 0.81 5.99 -0.56
C ARG A 141 2.18 6.52 -0.18
N ASP A 142 2.83 7.21 -1.10
CA ASP A 142 4.04 8.01 -0.82
C ASP A 142 5.23 7.19 -0.25
N SER A 143 5.22 5.87 -0.48
CA SER A 143 6.20 4.90 0.00
C SER A 143 7.04 4.35 -1.14
N GLU A 144 8.18 3.75 -0.81
CA GLU A 144 8.99 3.03 -1.80
C GLU A 144 8.23 1.82 -2.36
N GLN A 145 7.58 1.05 -1.49
CA GLN A 145 6.79 -0.14 -1.82
C GLN A 145 5.42 -0.08 -1.14
N GLY A 146 4.37 -0.64 -1.74
CA GLY A 146 3.10 -0.87 -1.03
C GLY A 146 3.16 -2.20 -0.26
N ILE A 147 3.21 -3.29 -1.01
CA ILE A 147 3.30 -4.66 -0.50
C ILE A 147 4.50 -5.35 -1.15
N LEU A 148 5.28 -6.08 -0.34
CA LEU A 148 6.31 -7.00 -0.81
C LEU A 148 6.18 -8.34 -0.10
N THR A 149 6.08 -9.43 -0.85
CA THR A 149 6.00 -10.78 -0.28
C THR A 149 7.26 -11.60 -0.51
N ALA A 150 7.50 -12.59 0.36
CA ALA A 150 8.35 -13.74 0.06
C ALA A 150 7.59 -14.77 -0.81
N ASP A 151 8.11 -15.99 -0.90
CA ASP A 151 7.46 -17.12 -1.58
C ASP A 151 6.65 -17.95 -0.58
N ASP A 152 5.39 -18.24 -0.92
CA ASP A 152 4.53 -19.20 -0.23
C ASP A 152 3.53 -19.81 -1.24
N PRO A 153 3.91 -20.91 -1.93
CA PRO A 153 3.17 -21.43 -3.06
C PRO A 153 1.78 -22.00 -2.70
N ASP A 154 1.53 -22.27 -1.42
CA ASP A 154 0.25 -22.80 -0.94
C ASP A 154 -0.71 -21.68 -0.50
N ALA A 155 -0.19 -20.46 -0.30
CA ALA A 155 -0.96 -19.33 0.21
C ALA A 155 -1.69 -18.51 -0.86
N THR A 156 -2.66 -17.73 -0.38
CA THR A 156 -3.45 -16.77 -1.15
C THR A 156 -3.30 -15.36 -0.61
N LEU A 157 -3.04 -14.41 -1.51
CA LEU A 157 -3.14 -12.97 -1.23
C LEU A 157 -4.39 -12.41 -1.91
N THR A 158 -5.28 -11.79 -1.14
CA THR A 158 -6.45 -11.04 -1.64
C THR A 158 -6.31 -9.56 -1.34
N ILE A 159 -6.56 -8.73 -2.36
CA ILE A 159 -6.58 -7.27 -2.26
C ILE A 159 -7.89 -6.79 -2.87
N ASP A 160 -8.74 -6.16 -2.07
CA ASP A 160 -10.03 -5.65 -2.50
C ASP A 160 -10.23 -4.18 -2.12
N ARG A 161 -10.91 -3.41 -2.97
CA ARG A 161 -11.34 -2.02 -2.65
C ARG A 161 -10.23 -1.14 -2.07
N SER A 162 -9.01 -1.33 -2.55
CA SER A 162 -7.84 -0.66 -2.01
C SER A 162 -7.29 0.39 -2.97
N THR A 163 -6.38 1.24 -2.49
CA THR A 163 -5.72 2.26 -3.32
C THR A 163 -4.21 2.22 -3.15
N PHE A 164 -3.49 2.25 -4.26
CA PHE A 164 -2.04 2.32 -4.35
C PHE A 164 -1.68 3.60 -5.13
N SER A 165 -1.10 4.59 -4.46
CA SER A 165 -0.86 5.91 -5.05
C SER A 165 0.55 6.42 -4.77
N ARG A 166 1.30 6.86 -5.79
CA ARG A 166 2.67 7.40 -5.60
C ARG A 166 3.59 6.42 -4.87
N LEU A 167 3.62 5.20 -5.41
CA LEU A 167 4.49 4.11 -4.94
C LEU A 167 5.51 3.75 -6.02
N GLY A 168 6.57 3.07 -5.60
CA GLY A 168 7.59 2.55 -6.49
C GLY A 168 8.76 3.51 -6.70
N ARG A 169 9.86 2.93 -7.18
CA ARG A 169 11.12 3.61 -7.53
C ARG A 169 11.98 2.66 -8.36
N CYS A 170 12.85 3.19 -9.23
CA CYS A 170 13.83 2.42 -10.00
C CYS A 170 15.20 3.14 -10.11
N ASP A 171 15.45 4.13 -9.26
CA ASP A 171 16.65 4.97 -9.24
C ASP A 171 17.71 4.45 -8.23
N ARG A 172 18.66 5.28 -7.81
CA ARG A 172 19.72 4.98 -6.80
C ARG A 172 20.58 3.72 -7.03
N GLY A 173 20.51 3.05 -8.19
CA GLY A 173 21.25 1.81 -8.45
C GLY A 173 20.82 0.61 -7.61
N LEU A 174 19.62 0.65 -7.02
CA LEU A 174 19.02 -0.45 -6.26
C LEU A 174 17.99 -1.18 -7.12
N SER A 175 17.55 -2.35 -6.66
CA SER A 175 16.39 -3.02 -7.25
C SER A 175 15.17 -2.11 -7.23
N CYS A 176 14.33 -2.20 -8.27
CA CYS A 176 13.08 -1.46 -8.30
C CYS A 176 12.16 -1.88 -7.14
N ALA A 177 11.44 -0.90 -6.61
CA ALA A 177 10.29 -1.12 -5.76
C ALA A 177 9.00 -0.88 -6.56
N HIS A 178 7.92 -1.54 -6.16
CA HIS A 178 6.67 -1.61 -6.91
C HIS A 178 5.48 -1.22 -6.01
N SER A 179 4.30 -1.01 -6.59
CA SER A 179 3.11 -0.81 -5.75
C SER A 179 2.75 -2.12 -5.03
N VAL A 180 2.60 -3.22 -5.79
CA VAL A 180 2.48 -4.58 -5.26
C VAL A 180 3.52 -5.46 -5.93
N TYR A 181 4.31 -6.16 -5.12
CA TYR A 181 5.25 -7.18 -5.60
C TYR A 181 5.09 -8.46 -4.78
N THR A 182 4.69 -9.54 -5.45
CA THR A 182 4.66 -10.87 -4.83
C THR A 182 5.79 -11.75 -5.35
N GLY A 183 6.36 -12.52 -4.44
CA GLY A 183 6.99 -13.80 -4.75
C GLY A 183 5.99 -14.83 -5.30
N ILE A 184 6.37 -16.09 -5.27
CA ILE A 184 5.58 -17.23 -5.74
C ILE A 184 4.45 -17.48 -4.74
N TYR A 185 3.21 -17.33 -5.19
CA TYR A 185 1.99 -17.62 -4.41
C TYR A 185 1.07 -18.53 -5.20
N GLY A 186 0.27 -19.35 -4.51
CA GLY A 186 -0.71 -20.22 -5.16
C GLY A 186 -1.78 -19.42 -5.90
N ARG A 187 -2.27 -18.34 -5.25
CA ARG A 187 -3.21 -17.39 -5.86
C ARG A 187 -2.98 -15.96 -5.39
N VAL A 188 -3.09 -15.03 -6.34
CA VAL A 188 -3.22 -13.59 -6.05
C VAL A 188 -4.51 -13.09 -6.69
N ALA A 189 -5.37 -12.45 -5.89
CA ALA A 189 -6.56 -11.78 -6.37
C ALA A 189 -6.52 -10.30 -6.03
N VAL A 190 -6.72 -9.46 -7.04
CA VAL A 190 -6.76 -8.01 -6.91
C VAL A 190 -8.03 -7.52 -7.57
N THR A 191 -8.98 -7.03 -6.76
CA THR A 191 -10.29 -6.61 -7.26
C THR A 191 -10.66 -5.21 -6.81
N ARG A 192 -11.43 -4.48 -7.64
CA ARG A 192 -12.01 -3.17 -7.29
C ARG A 192 -10.98 -2.18 -6.74
N THR A 193 -9.73 -2.29 -7.19
CA THR A 193 -8.58 -1.60 -6.60
C THR A 193 -8.05 -0.54 -7.57
N ARG A 194 -7.64 0.60 -7.01
CA ARG A 194 -7.08 1.72 -7.77
C ARG A 194 -5.57 1.77 -7.65
N PHE A 195 -4.90 1.82 -8.78
CA PHE A 195 -3.47 2.07 -8.92
C PHE A 195 -3.29 3.40 -9.65
N GLU A 196 -2.58 4.36 -9.04
CA GLU A 196 -2.42 5.69 -9.64
C GLU A 196 -1.07 6.34 -9.33
N LYS A 197 -0.64 7.24 -10.21
CA LYS A 197 0.47 8.18 -9.94
C LYS A 197 1.77 7.50 -9.51
N GLY A 198 2.09 6.33 -10.04
CA GLY A 198 3.29 5.57 -9.68
C GLY A 198 4.56 6.42 -9.83
N SER A 199 5.55 6.16 -8.99
CA SER A 199 6.83 6.90 -8.94
C SER A 199 8.03 6.02 -9.32
N GLY A 200 7.75 4.85 -9.88
CA GLY A 200 8.73 3.90 -10.39
C GLY A 200 8.14 2.50 -10.44
N GLY A 201 8.86 1.56 -11.06
CA GLY A 201 8.51 0.15 -11.04
C GLY A 201 7.11 -0.16 -11.62
N HIS A 202 6.59 -1.31 -11.25
CA HIS A 202 5.30 -1.84 -11.73
C HIS A 202 4.18 -1.45 -10.76
N TYR A 203 2.95 -1.32 -11.26
CA TYR A 203 1.79 -1.24 -10.37
C TYR A 203 1.50 -2.61 -9.75
N LEU A 204 1.40 -3.66 -10.56
CA LEU A 204 1.24 -5.02 -10.06
C LEU A 204 2.29 -5.95 -10.68
N LYS A 205 3.25 -6.41 -9.88
CA LYS A 205 4.20 -7.47 -10.26
C LYS A 205 3.92 -8.71 -9.42
N THR A 206 3.55 -9.82 -10.04
CA THR A 206 3.22 -11.04 -9.27
C THR A 206 3.76 -12.31 -9.93
N ARG A 207 4.39 -13.17 -9.12
CA ARG A 207 4.80 -14.53 -9.53
C ARG A 207 3.77 -15.60 -9.18
N ALA A 208 2.53 -15.21 -8.90
CA ALA A 208 1.49 -16.15 -8.54
C ALA A 208 1.18 -17.12 -9.69
N VAL A 209 0.90 -18.38 -9.34
CA VAL A 209 0.52 -19.41 -10.32
C VAL A 209 -0.83 -19.08 -10.94
N ARG A 210 -1.79 -18.63 -10.12
CA ARG A 210 -3.11 -18.19 -10.54
C ARG A 210 -3.36 -16.74 -10.17
N VAL A 211 -3.85 -15.95 -11.12
CA VAL A 211 -4.26 -14.56 -10.90
C VAL A 211 -5.76 -14.35 -11.14
N ASP A 212 -6.33 -13.45 -10.38
CA ASP A 212 -7.67 -12.91 -10.56
C ASP A 212 -7.61 -11.40 -10.42
N ILE A 213 -7.45 -10.70 -11.55
CA ILE A 213 -7.23 -9.26 -11.60
C ILE A 213 -8.45 -8.64 -12.29
N ASP A 214 -9.44 -8.24 -11.49
CA ASP A 214 -10.77 -7.87 -11.98
C ASP A 214 -11.26 -6.50 -11.49
N ASP A 215 -11.88 -5.73 -12.38
CA ASP A 215 -12.52 -4.45 -12.07
C ASP A 215 -11.58 -3.44 -11.37
N ASN A 216 -10.32 -3.40 -11.79
CA ASN A 216 -9.33 -2.45 -11.27
C ASN A 216 -9.16 -1.25 -12.20
N SER A 217 -8.66 -0.14 -11.67
CA SER A 217 -8.23 1.01 -12.47
C SER A 217 -6.72 1.25 -12.30
N PHE A 218 -6.00 1.26 -13.41
CA PHE A 218 -4.59 1.64 -13.49
C PHE A 218 -4.48 2.96 -14.24
N ASP A 219 -4.31 4.06 -13.50
CA ASP A 219 -4.17 5.41 -14.04
C ASP A 219 -2.73 5.92 -13.88
N ASP A 220 -1.99 5.82 -14.98
CA ASP A 220 -0.60 6.23 -15.04
C ASP A 220 -0.43 7.64 -15.62
N THR A 221 -1.52 8.39 -15.86
CA THR A 221 -1.46 9.74 -16.48
C THR A 221 -0.56 10.73 -15.73
N GLN A 222 -0.47 10.57 -14.42
CA GLN A 222 0.40 11.33 -13.51
C GLN A 222 1.56 10.48 -12.95
N GLY A 223 1.80 9.30 -13.52
CA GLY A 223 2.93 8.44 -13.17
C GLY A 223 4.25 9.02 -13.68
N LYS A 224 5.35 8.62 -13.04
CA LYS A 224 6.73 8.98 -13.38
C LYS A 224 7.64 7.76 -13.28
N ALA A 225 8.50 7.58 -14.28
CA ALA A 225 9.45 6.46 -14.34
C ALA A 225 8.81 5.07 -14.11
N THR A 226 7.51 4.91 -14.39
CA THR A 226 6.81 3.64 -14.15
C THR A 226 7.14 2.62 -15.25
N ASN A 227 6.85 1.36 -14.98
CA ASN A 227 7.10 0.23 -15.86
C ASN A 227 5.76 -0.39 -16.30
N TYR A 228 5.68 -1.66 -16.68
CA TYR A 228 4.40 -2.32 -17.00
C TYR A 228 3.31 -2.11 -15.93
N MET A 229 2.05 -2.06 -16.36
CA MET A 229 0.91 -1.93 -15.45
C MET A 229 0.70 -3.22 -14.67
N ILE A 230 0.71 -4.34 -15.39
CA ILE A 230 0.71 -5.69 -14.85
C ILE A 230 1.92 -6.41 -15.41
N ASP A 231 2.74 -6.96 -14.53
CA ASP A 231 3.86 -7.82 -14.85
C ASP A 231 3.64 -9.19 -14.20
N LEU A 232 3.54 -10.23 -15.03
CA LEU A 232 3.51 -11.63 -14.64
C LEU A 232 4.86 -12.26 -15.00
N PRO A 233 5.95 -11.92 -14.28
CA PRO A 233 7.31 -12.20 -14.74
C PRO A 233 7.59 -13.69 -14.96
N SER A 234 6.90 -14.58 -14.24
CA SER A 234 7.05 -16.03 -14.35
C SER A 234 5.95 -16.72 -15.19
N GLY A 235 5.01 -15.93 -15.74
CA GLY A 235 3.73 -16.40 -16.29
C GLY A 235 2.68 -16.65 -15.21
N SER A 236 1.42 -16.81 -15.61
CA SER A 236 0.30 -17.22 -14.73
C SER A 236 -0.88 -17.74 -15.57
N ILE A 237 -1.72 -18.58 -14.96
CA ILE A 237 -3.09 -18.84 -15.44
C ILE A 237 -4.09 -17.97 -14.68
N GLY A 238 -5.36 -18.01 -15.09
CA GLY A 238 -6.45 -17.30 -14.41
C GLY A 238 -7.07 -16.23 -15.30
N ARG A 239 -7.36 -15.06 -14.73
CA ARG A 239 -8.15 -14.02 -15.40
C ARG A 239 -7.62 -12.60 -15.13
N ILE A 240 -7.60 -11.79 -16.17
CA ILE A 240 -7.41 -10.33 -16.13
C ILE A 240 -8.61 -9.71 -16.86
N SER A 241 -9.60 -9.24 -16.11
CA SER A 241 -10.88 -8.81 -16.70
C SER A 241 -11.40 -7.48 -16.21
N ASN A 242 -12.17 -6.80 -17.07
CA ASN A 242 -12.93 -5.59 -16.72
C ASN A 242 -12.08 -4.42 -16.17
N ASN A 243 -10.77 -4.44 -16.38
CA ASN A 243 -9.89 -3.40 -15.87
C ASN A 243 -9.86 -2.19 -16.80
N LEU A 244 -9.68 -1.01 -16.23
CA LEU A 244 -9.37 0.22 -16.94
C LEU A 244 -7.87 0.51 -16.87
N PHE A 245 -7.24 0.72 -18.02
CA PHE A 245 -5.84 1.12 -18.13
C PHE A 245 -5.69 2.43 -18.89
N VAL A 246 -4.93 3.36 -18.33
CA VAL A 246 -4.46 4.55 -19.04
C VAL A 246 -2.95 4.65 -18.86
N GLN A 247 -2.19 4.38 -19.92
CA GLN A 247 -0.72 4.37 -19.84
C GLN A 247 -0.17 5.80 -19.98
N GLY A 248 0.58 6.24 -18.97
CA GLY A 248 1.10 7.60 -18.83
C GLY A 248 2.19 7.97 -19.82
N ARG A 249 2.63 9.24 -19.79
CA ARG A 249 3.73 9.73 -20.62
C ARG A 249 5.10 9.22 -20.15
N ASP A 250 5.33 9.25 -18.85
CA ASP A 250 6.65 9.04 -18.25
C ASP A 250 6.79 7.61 -17.73
N LYS A 251 7.40 6.76 -18.56
CA LYS A 251 7.62 5.33 -18.28
C LYS A 251 9.02 4.93 -18.69
N GLU A 252 9.68 4.15 -17.84
CA GLU A 252 10.90 3.43 -18.21
C GLU A 252 10.60 2.35 -19.26
N ASN A 253 9.46 1.66 -19.11
CA ASN A 253 9.01 0.68 -20.08
C ASN A 253 7.56 0.94 -20.49
N TYR A 254 7.40 1.53 -21.67
CA TYR A 254 6.10 1.77 -22.29
C TYR A 254 5.71 0.69 -23.31
N SER A 255 6.55 -0.33 -23.51
CA SER A 255 6.40 -1.26 -24.64
C SER A 255 5.18 -2.18 -24.53
N ALA A 256 4.63 -2.36 -23.33
CA ALA A 256 3.44 -3.15 -23.08
C ALA A 256 2.61 -2.65 -21.89
N PHE A 257 1.35 -3.09 -21.78
CA PHE A 257 0.51 -2.88 -20.59
C PHE A 257 0.59 -4.08 -19.66
N ILE A 258 0.38 -5.28 -20.22
CA ILE A 258 0.44 -6.58 -19.54
C ILE A 258 1.62 -7.35 -20.12
N ALA A 259 2.60 -7.69 -19.28
CA ALA A 259 3.73 -8.53 -19.65
C ALA A 259 3.54 -9.94 -19.07
N VAL A 260 3.68 -10.97 -19.92
CA VAL A 260 3.50 -12.37 -19.54
C VAL A 260 4.80 -13.14 -19.73
N ALA A 261 5.30 -13.75 -18.65
CA ALA A 261 6.52 -14.56 -18.60
C ALA A 261 7.80 -13.83 -19.07
N ALA A 262 7.87 -12.51 -18.81
CA ALA A 262 8.93 -11.65 -19.32
C ALA A 262 10.32 -11.90 -18.70
N GLU A 263 10.38 -12.54 -17.52
CA GLU A 263 11.65 -12.89 -16.85
C GLU A 263 11.95 -14.38 -16.93
N GLU A 264 10.91 -15.21 -16.79
CA GLU A 264 11.04 -16.67 -16.78
C GLU A 264 9.72 -17.36 -17.13
N ARG A 265 9.78 -18.64 -17.48
CA ARG A 265 8.62 -19.46 -17.90
C ARG A 265 8.35 -20.58 -16.89
N LYS A 266 8.27 -20.24 -15.61
CA LYS A 266 8.09 -21.24 -14.53
C LYS A 266 6.63 -21.63 -14.32
N ASN A 267 5.69 -20.74 -14.62
CA ASN A 267 4.26 -21.02 -14.53
C ASN A 267 3.65 -21.23 -15.92
N PRO A 268 2.62 -22.08 -16.05
CA PRO A 268 1.82 -22.12 -17.26
C PRO A 268 1.10 -20.78 -17.47
N SER A 269 0.93 -20.40 -18.74
CA SER A 269 0.14 -19.24 -19.17
C SER A 269 -0.98 -19.61 -20.15
N ARG A 270 -0.99 -20.86 -20.64
CA ARG A 270 -2.05 -21.40 -21.50
C ARG A 270 -3.43 -21.22 -20.86
N GLY A 271 -4.33 -20.58 -21.59
CA GLY A 271 -5.68 -20.31 -21.11
C GLY A 271 -5.79 -19.16 -20.10
N LEU A 272 -4.73 -18.38 -19.86
CA LEU A 272 -4.85 -17.10 -19.17
C LEU A 272 -5.85 -16.22 -19.93
N VAL A 273 -6.97 -15.90 -19.28
CA VAL A 273 -8.05 -15.13 -19.90
C VAL A 273 -7.79 -13.65 -19.74
N ILE A 274 -7.87 -12.90 -20.84
CA ILE A 274 -7.71 -11.44 -20.85
C ILE A 274 -8.84 -10.82 -21.66
N GLU A 275 -9.89 -10.33 -21.00
CA GLU A 275 -11.14 -9.91 -21.65
C GLU A 275 -11.89 -8.80 -20.90
N GLY A 276 -12.74 -8.04 -21.60
CA GLY A 276 -13.56 -6.97 -21.03
C GLY A 276 -12.76 -5.74 -20.59
N ASN A 277 -11.45 -5.68 -20.85
CA ASN A 277 -10.62 -4.57 -20.42
C ASN A 277 -10.75 -3.38 -21.38
N ARG A 278 -10.57 -2.18 -20.83
CA ARG A 278 -10.42 -0.91 -21.55
C ARG A 278 -9.01 -0.40 -21.39
N ALA A 279 -8.29 -0.18 -22.49
CA ALA A 279 -6.94 0.37 -22.45
C ALA A 279 -6.79 1.54 -23.40
N SER A 280 -6.13 2.61 -22.95
CA SER A 280 -5.89 3.79 -23.79
C SER A 280 -4.55 4.47 -23.51
N LEU A 281 -4.13 5.29 -24.48
CA LEU A 281 -3.05 6.25 -24.34
C LEU A 281 -3.68 7.66 -24.26
N PRO A 282 -3.20 8.55 -23.38
CA PRO A 282 -3.59 9.96 -23.37
C PRO A 282 -3.37 10.66 -24.72
N ALA A 283 -4.21 11.65 -25.00
CA ALA A 283 -4.09 12.48 -26.20
C ALA A 283 -2.70 13.14 -26.30
N GLY A 284 -2.18 13.25 -27.53
CA GLY A 284 -0.86 13.83 -27.80
C GLY A 284 0.32 12.91 -27.47
N ILE A 285 0.09 11.63 -27.23
CA ILE A 285 1.14 10.61 -27.19
C ILE A 285 1.14 9.87 -28.53
N ASP A 286 2.17 10.09 -29.35
CA ASP A 286 2.33 9.44 -30.67
C ASP A 286 3.10 8.11 -30.61
N ARG A 287 3.14 7.48 -29.42
CA ARG A 287 3.84 6.21 -29.23
C ARG A 287 2.93 5.04 -29.58
N ARG A 288 3.55 3.93 -30.01
CA ARG A 288 2.89 2.62 -30.06
C ARG A 288 3.19 1.81 -28.81
N SER A 289 2.23 1.02 -28.36
CA SER A 289 2.39 0.08 -27.25
C SER A 289 1.60 -1.19 -27.52
N VAL A 290 1.92 -2.26 -26.80
CA VAL A 290 1.20 -3.53 -26.89
C VAL A 290 0.30 -3.68 -25.67
N PHE A 291 -0.95 -4.09 -25.87
CA PHE A 291 -1.84 -4.39 -24.75
C PHE A 291 -1.36 -5.64 -23.99
N VAL A 292 -1.10 -6.75 -24.68
CA VAL A 292 -0.52 -7.96 -24.11
C VAL A 292 0.76 -8.36 -24.85
N ALA A 293 1.89 -8.37 -24.16
CA ALA A 293 3.15 -8.90 -24.67
C ALA A 293 3.46 -10.24 -23.98
N ASP A 294 3.66 -11.29 -24.79
CA ASP A 294 3.83 -12.66 -24.30
C ASP A 294 5.19 -13.25 -24.67
N TRP A 295 5.96 -13.59 -23.64
CA TRP A 295 7.20 -14.34 -23.76
C TRP A 295 7.01 -15.83 -23.45
N SER A 296 5.85 -16.28 -22.96
CA SER A 296 5.62 -17.69 -22.65
C SER A 296 5.57 -18.53 -23.93
N GLY A 297 5.00 -17.98 -24.99
CA GLY A 297 4.74 -18.66 -26.25
C GLY A 297 3.57 -19.64 -26.20
N GLU A 298 2.83 -19.67 -25.08
CA GLU A 298 1.66 -20.52 -24.89
C GLU A 298 0.37 -19.86 -25.43
N ALA A 299 -0.66 -20.67 -25.66
CA ALA A 299 -1.93 -20.16 -26.16
C ALA A 299 -2.72 -19.43 -25.06
N LEU A 300 -2.58 -18.10 -25.00
CA LEU A 300 -3.38 -17.23 -24.13
C LEU A 300 -4.84 -17.14 -24.64
N ALA A 301 -5.79 -16.96 -23.74
CA ALA A 301 -7.21 -16.75 -24.06
C ALA A 301 -7.54 -15.25 -24.06
N ILE A 302 -6.95 -14.50 -25.01
CA ILE A 302 -7.26 -13.07 -25.16
C ILE A 302 -8.62 -12.94 -25.84
N GLY A 303 -9.60 -12.37 -25.13
CA GLY A 303 -10.97 -12.15 -25.59
C GLY A 303 -11.19 -10.76 -26.20
N ALA A 304 -12.44 -10.28 -26.14
CA ALA A 304 -12.81 -8.94 -26.55
C ALA A 304 -12.26 -7.90 -25.54
N ASN A 305 -11.57 -6.87 -26.03
CA ASN A 305 -11.05 -5.76 -25.23
C ASN A 305 -11.20 -4.47 -26.04
N GLU A 306 -11.49 -3.36 -25.37
CA GLU A 306 -11.63 -2.03 -25.97
C GLU A 306 -10.26 -1.32 -25.92
N LEU A 307 -9.59 -1.23 -27.07
CA LEU A 307 -8.24 -0.67 -27.16
C LEU A 307 -8.24 0.65 -27.93
N GLY A 308 -7.68 1.68 -27.30
CA GLY A 308 -7.50 2.99 -27.91
C GLY A 308 -6.45 2.99 -29.02
N ALA A 309 -6.40 4.09 -29.78
CA ALA A 309 -5.43 4.27 -30.85
C ALA A 309 -3.98 4.12 -30.34
N GLY A 310 -3.11 3.54 -31.18
CA GLY A 310 -1.72 3.28 -30.85
C GLY A 310 -1.47 1.98 -30.09
N LEU A 311 -2.52 1.24 -29.70
CA LEU A 311 -2.40 -0.06 -29.04
C LEU A 311 -2.52 -1.23 -30.01
N THR A 312 -1.47 -2.04 -30.09
CA THR A 312 -1.52 -3.37 -30.70
C THR A 312 -2.11 -4.35 -29.69
N ARG A 313 -3.09 -5.14 -30.11
CA ARG A 313 -3.80 -6.08 -29.23
C ARG A 313 -2.87 -7.09 -28.54
N PHE A 314 -1.96 -7.67 -29.30
CA PHE A 314 -1.12 -8.77 -28.83
C PHE A 314 0.18 -8.81 -29.61
N GLU A 315 1.27 -9.13 -28.93
CA GLU A 315 2.58 -9.38 -29.52
C GLU A 315 3.24 -10.56 -28.81
N LYS A 316 3.81 -11.48 -29.59
CA LYS A 316 4.67 -12.54 -29.06
C LYS A 316 6.12 -12.05 -29.09
N ARG A 317 6.86 -12.28 -28.02
CA ARG A 317 8.25 -11.85 -27.83
C ARG A 317 9.19 -13.01 -27.52
#